data_AF-A0A4W4H188-F1
#
_entry.id   AF-A0A4W4H188-F1
#
_cell.length_a   1.000
_cell.length_b   1.000
_cell.length_c   1.000
_cell.angle_alpha   90.00
_cell.angle_beta   90.00
_cell.angle_gamma   90.00
#
_symmetry.space_group_name_H-M   'P 1'
#
loop_
_entity.id
_entity.type
_entity.pdbx_description
1 polymer ?
#
loop_
_entity_poly.entity_id
_entity_poly.type
_entity_poly.pdbx_seq_one_letter_code
_entity_poly.pdbx_strand_id
1 'polypeptide(L)'
;MPHVLRFGGIFESIESGPSGAEELAFKFALNTINRNRTLLANTTLTYDIQRINVFDSFEASRKACEQLSLGIAAIFGPSHSSSANAVQSISNALGVPHIQTRWKHQVSDNRDSYFVSLYPDFSSLSRALLDLVHFFRWETVTVVYDDSTGLIRLQELIKAPSRYNIRLKIRQLPAETKDAKPLLKEMKTAKEFYVIFDCGHEIAAWILKQALSMGMMTEHYHYIFTTLDLFALDMEPYRYSGVNMTGFRILNTENPLVSSVVEKWSMERLQAPPKPDSGLLDGFMTTDAALMYDAVHVVAVAVQRTQQITVSSLQCNRHKPWRFGGRFMSVIKEASWDGLTGRVLFNKTNGLRTDFDLDVISLNEDGLGKIGTWDPPSGLNMTDHHKSKVTNVTNSLSTKSLRVATILEEPYVMFKKSDKPLCGNERFEGYCVDLLRELASILGFRYEIQLVEDGRYGALEESTGEWNGMVRELMDHKADLAVAPLAITYLREKVIDFSKPFMTLGISILYRKPNGTNPGVFSFLNPLSPDIWMYILLACLGVSCVLFVIAR
;
A
#
# COMPACT_ATOMS: atom_id res chain seq x y z
N MET A 1 41.69 -37.66 8.81
CA MET A 1 41.69 -36.31 8.21
C MET A 1 40.26 -35.80 8.22
N PRO A 2 39.99 -34.51 8.55
CA PRO A 2 38.64 -33.97 8.46
C PRO A 2 38.12 -34.08 7.02
N HIS A 3 36.87 -34.49 6.87
CA HIS A 3 36.24 -34.63 5.56
C HIS A 3 35.95 -33.21 5.02
N VAL A 4 36.47 -32.87 3.84
CA VAL A 4 36.27 -31.54 3.25
C VAL A 4 35.18 -31.64 2.19
N LEU A 5 34.15 -30.81 2.33
CA LEU A 5 33.05 -30.72 1.37
C LEU A 5 33.05 -29.31 0.75
N ARG A 6 32.82 -29.21 -0.57
CA ARG A 6 32.82 -27.94 -1.28
C ARG A 6 31.42 -27.60 -1.81
N PHE A 7 30.97 -26.37 -1.59
CA PHE A 7 29.75 -25.82 -2.21
C PHE A 7 30.12 -24.84 -3.32
N GLY A 8 29.34 -24.84 -4.41
CA GLY A 8 29.47 -23.86 -5.49
C GLY A 8 28.47 -22.74 -5.31
N GLY A 9 28.91 -21.49 -5.40
CA GLY A 9 28.03 -20.32 -5.53
C GLY A 9 28.25 -19.65 -6.88
N ILE A 10 27.17 -19.36 -7.60
CA ILE A 10 27.20 -18.56 -8.82
C ILE A 10 26.36 -17.31 -8.57
N PHE A 11 26.99 -16.14 -8.55
CA PHE A 11 26.33 -14.88 -8.25
C PHE A 11 26.47 -13.91 -9.41
N GLU A 12 25.41 -13.17 -9.66
CA GLU A 12 25.38 -12.15 -10.70
C GLU A 12 25.94 -10.83 -10.15
N SER A 13 26.83 -10.21 -10.90
CA SER A 13 27.41 -8.90 -10.57
C SER A 13 27.59 -8.12 -11.86
N ILE A 14 27.38 -6.81 -11.79
CA ILE A 14 27.87 -5.89 -12.82
C ILE A 14 29.40 -5.88 -12.71
N GLU A 15 30.11 -6.01 -13.83
CA GLU A 15 31.58 -6.07 -13.87
C GLU A 15 32.22 -5.00 -12.97
N SER A 16 33.20 -5.40 -12.15
CA SER A 16 33.90 -4.59 -11.13
C SER A 16 33.06 -4.05 -9.95
N GLY A 17 31.80 -4.45 -9.82
CA GLY A 17 30.93 -4.09 -8.69
C GLY A 17 31.31 -4.78 -7.36
N PRO A 18 30.92 -4.19 -6.21
CA PRO A 18 31.09 -4.81 -4.89
C PRO A 18 30.23 -6.07 -4.77
N SER A 19 30.72 -7.04 -3.98
CA SER A 19 30.03 -8.31 -3.72
C SER A 19 28.56 -8.08 -3.32
N GLY A 20 27.64 -8.79 -3.98
CA GLY A 20 26.21 -8.74 -3.66
C GLY A 20 25.91 -9.23 -2.24
N ALA A 21 24.76 -8.83 -1.70
CA ALA A 21 24.33 -9.25 -0.36
C ALA A 21 24.21 -10.78 -0.23
N GLU A 22 23.81 -11.47 -1.31
CA GLU A 22 23.72 -12.94 -1.37
C GLU A 22 25.11 -13.61 -1.28
N GLU A 23 26.11 -13.11 -2.02
CA GLU A 23 27.49 -13.65 -1.97
C GLU A 23 28.08 -13.49 -0.56
N LEU A 24 27.85 -12.33 0.06
CA LEU A 24 28.30 -12.06 1.42
C LEU A 24 27.59 -12.97 2.44
N ALA A 25 26.27 -13.14 2.31
CA ALA A 25 25.48 -14.01 3.18
C ALA A 25 25.91 -15.47 3.07
N PHE A 26 26.23 -15.93 1.86
CA PHE A 26 26.76 -17.26 1.61
C PHE A 26 28.09 -17.50 2.34
N LYS A 27 29.05 -16.56 2.23
CA LYS A 27 30.33 -16.61 2.96
C LYS A 27 30.12 -16.56 4.47
N PHE A 28 29.25 -15.66 4.93
CA PHE A 28 28.93 -15.48 6.35
C PHE A 28 28.33 -16.75 6.97
N ALA A 29 27.38 -17.39 6.30
CA ALA A 29 26.77 -18.63 6.75
C ALA A 29 27.79 -19.77 6.86
N LEU A 30 28.65 -19.95 5.85
CA LEU A 30 29.71 -20.97 5.86
C LEU A 30 30.73 -20.74 6.97
N ASN A 31 31.17 -19.49 7.17
CA ASN A 31 32.07 -19.14 8.26
C ASN A 31 31.42 -19.39 9.63
N THR A 32 30.14 -19.09 9.78
CA THR A 32 29.38 -19.32 11.01
C THR A 32 29.29 -20.81 11.34
N ILE A 33 28.98 -21.66 10.35
CA ILE A 33 28.92 -23.11 10.52
C ILE A 33 30.31 -23.70 10.83
N ASN A 34 31.35 -23.26 10.12
CA ASN A 34 32.72 -23.74 10.34
C ASN A 34 33.29 -23.33 11.71
N ARG A 35 32.93 -22.14 12.21
CA ARG A 35 33.28 -21.69 13.57
C ARG A 35 32.49 -22.45 14.63
N ASN A 36 31.21 -22.70 14.40
CA ASN A 36 30.33 -23.39 15.33
C ASN A 36 30.24 -24.90 15.01
N ARG A 37 31.15 -25.69 15.59
CA ARG A 37 31.24 -27.15 15.37
C ARG A 37 30.11 -28.00 15.95
N THR A 38 29.03 -27.40 16.43
CA THR A 38 27.83 -28.12 16.91
C THR A 38 27.13 -28.89 15.80
N LEU A 39 27.08 -28.33 14.58
CA LEU A 39 26.40 -28.94 13.44
C LEU A 39 27.26 -29.99 12.73
N LEU A 40 28.50 -29.64 12.40
CA LEU A 40 29.45 -30.48 11.66
C LEU A 40 30.80 -30.55 12.38
N ALA A 41 30.97 -31.54 13.26
CA ALA A 41 32.21 -31.68 14.05
C ALA A 41 33.42 -32.19 13.23
N ASN A 42 33.17 -33.09 12.27
CA ASN A 42 34.22 -33.81 11.52
C ASN A 42 34.34 -33.38 10.05
N THR A 43 33.46 -32.47 9.60
CA THR A 43 33.39 -32.01 8.22
C THR A 43 33.68 -30.51 8.15
N THR A 44 34.59 -30.10 7.27
CA THR A 44 34.87 -28.68 7.00
C THR A 44 34.23 -28.29 5.68
N LEU A 45 33.39 -27.26 5.71
CA LEU A 45 32.76 -26.72 4.51
C LEU A 45 33.68 -25.70 3.84
N THR A 46 33.91 -25.87 2.55
CA THR A 46 34.64 -24.93 1.69
C THR A 46 33.73 -24.46 0.57
N TYR A 47 34.11 -23.42 -0.14
CA TYR A 47 33.32 -22.90 -1.24
C TYR A 47 34.15 -22.56 -2.46
N ASP A 48 33.48 -22.56 -3.62
CA ASP A 48 33.94 -21.92 -4.84
C ASP A 48 32.89 -20.89 -5.27
N ILE A 49 33.33 -19.68 -5.61
CA ILE A 49 32.43 -18.57 -5.98
C ILE A 49 32.79 -18.11 -7.38
N GLN A 50 31.80 -18.13 -8.27
CA GLN A 50 31.91 -17.60 -9.62
C GLN A 50 30.99 -16.38 -9.76
N ARG A 51 31.52 -15.33 -10.38
CA ARG A 51 30.76 -14.12 -10.72
C ARG A 51 30.47 -14.13 -12.21
N ILE A 52 29.23 -13.84 -12.56
CA ILE A 52 28.76 -13.81 -13.95
C ILE A 52 27.98 -12.51 -14.21
N ASN A 53 27.86 -12.15 -15.48
CA ASN A 53 27.01 -11.02 -15.87
C ASN A 53 25.51 -11.38 -15.78
N VAL A 54 24.68 -10.38 -15.46
CA VAL A 54 23.22 -10.55 -15.47
C VAL A 54 22.78 -10.88 -16.90
N PHE A 55 21.80 -11.79 -17.03
CA PHE A 55 21.26 -12.28 -18.31
C PHE A 55 22.18 -13.22 -19.13
N ASP A 56 23.39 -13.54 -18.66
CA ASP A 56 24.30 -14.45 -19.37
C ASP A 56 24.17 -15.92 -18.92
N SER A 57 23.18 -16.61 -19.49
CA SER A 57 22.96 -18.04 -19.25
C SER A 57 24.09 -18.95 -19.77
N PHE A 58 24.84 -18.51 -20.77
CA PHE A 58 25.94 -19.28 -21.34
C PHE A 58 27.14 -19.26 -20.40
N GLU A 59 27.48 -18.08 -19.88
CA GLU A 59 28.52 -17.95 -18.86
C GLU A 59 28.15 -18.73 -17.59
N ALA A 60 26.89 -18.63 -17.12
CA ALA A 60 26.40 -19.41 -15.99
C ALA A 60 26.59 -20.92 -16.20
N SER A 61 26.29 -21.43 -17.41
CA SER A 61 26.47 -22.83 -17.76
C SER A 61 27.94 -23.26 -17.74
N ARG A 62 28.82 -22.45 -18.33
CA ARG A 62 30.27 -22.72 -18.34
C ARG A 62 30.82 -22.76 -16.91
N LYS A 63 30.44 -21.79 -16.07
CA LYS A 63 30.87 -21.71 -14.67
C LYS A 63 30.33 -22.85 -13.81
N ALA A 64 29.09 -23.28 -14.03
CA ALA A 64 28.55 -24.48 -13.39
C ALA A 64 29.39 -25.72 -13.77
N CYS A 65 29.77 -25.87 -15.03
CA CYS A 65 30.60 -26.98 -15.48
C CYS A 65 32.02 -26.97 -14.91
N GLU A 66 32.63 -25.79 -14.79
CA GLU A 66 33.91 -25.60 -14.09
C GLU A 66 33.80 -26.07 -12.62
N GLN A 67 32.76 -25.64 -11.91
CA GLN A 67 32.52 -26.04 -10.52
C GLN A 67 32.26 -27.54 -10.35
N LEU A 68 31.49 -28.13 -11.26
CA LEU A 68 31.23 -29.58 -11.26
C LEU A 68 32.50 -30.38 -11.53
N SER A 69 33.41 -29.87 -12.36
CA SER A 69 34.73 -30.48 -12.59
C SER A 69 35.62 -30.43 -11.35
N LEU A 70 35.48 -29.41 -10.49
CA LEU A 70 36.17 -29.31 -9.21
C LEU A 70 35.62 -30.29 -8.15
N GLY A 71 34.41 -30.82 -8.36
CA GLY A 71 33.70 -31.68 -7.41
C GLY A 71 33.08 -30.87 -6.27
N ILE A 72 31.86 -30.41 -6.49
CA ILE A 72 31.03 -29.72 -5.49
C ILE A 72 29.81 -30.55 -5.10
N ALA A 73 29.27 -30.32 -3.91
CA ALA A 73 28.13 -31.08 -3.36
C ALA A 73 26.76 -30.44 -3.66
N ALA A 74 26.71 -29.12 -3.86
CA ALA A 74 25.52 -28.36 -4.18
C ALA A 74 25.89 -27.04 -4.89
N ILE A 75 25.00 -26.54 -5.74
CA ILE A 75 25.12 -25.25 -6.43
C ILE A 75 24.07 -24.28 -5.86
N PHE A 76 24.50 -23.09 -5.44
CA PHE A 76 23.66 -22.00 -4.95
C PHE A 76 23.60 -20.87 -5.99
N GLY A 77 22.40 -20.33 -6.21
CA GLY A 77 22.18 -19.30 -7.25
C GLY A 77 22.27 -19.89 -8.67
N PRO A 78 22.23 -19.08 -9.74
CA PRO A 78 22.13 -17.61 -9.78
C PRO A 78 20.72 -17.08 -9.53
N SER A 79 20.59 -15.76 -9.49
CA SER A 79 19.38 -15.03 -9.05
C SER A 79 18.41 -14.74 -10.20
N HIS A 80 18.91 -14.45 -11.40
CA HIS A 80 18.07 -14.26 -12.58
C HIS A 80 17.52 -15.57 -13.15
N SER A 81 16.28 -15.54 -13.64
CA SER A 81 15.55 -16.72 -14.11
C SER A 81 16.21 -17.43 -15.30
N SER A 82 16.75 -16.68 -16.27
CA SER A 82 17.42 -17.24 -17.45
C SER A 82 18.68 -18.04 -17.09
N SER A 83 19.54 -17.45 -16.27
CA SER A 83 20.77 -18.08 -15.75
C SER A 83 20.43 -19.29 -14.88
N ALA A 84 19.41 -19.17 -14.02
CA ALA A 84 18.97 -20.24 -13.13
C ALA A 84 18.42 -21.45 -13.89
N ASN A 85 17.69 -21.24 -15.00
CA ASN A 85 17.17 -22.33 -15.84
C ASN A 85 18.30 -23.17 -16.46
N ALA A 86 19.38 -22.52 -16.91
CA ALA A 86 20.51 -23.21 -17.49
C ALA A 86 21.25 -24.07 -16.44
N VAL A 87 21.48 -23.51 -15.24
CA VAL A 87 22.09 -24.25 -14.12
C VAL A 87 21.21 -25.39 -13.64
N GLN A 88 19.89 -25.20 -13.58
CA GLN A 88 18.94 -26.24 -13.20
C GLN A 88 18.96 -27.42 -14.17
N SER A 89 18.99 -27.15 -15.48
CA SER A 89 19.05 -28.19 -16.52
C SER A 89 20.29 -29.07 -16.36
N ILE A 90 21.46 -28.45 -16.15
CA ILE A 90 22.72 -29.16 -15.90
C ILE A 90 22.64 -29.96 -14.58
N SER A 91 22.09 -29.35 -13.53
CA SER A 91 21.91 -29.95 -12.22
C SER A 91 21.02 -31.20 -12.28
N ASN A 92 19.93 -31.16 -13.04
CA ASN A 92 19.03 -32.29 -13.26
C ASN A 92 19.69 -33.40 -14.09
N ALA A 93 20.48 -33.04 -15.12
CA ALA A 93 21.18 -34.01 -15.97
C ALA A 93 22.33 -34.73 -15.24
N LEU A 94 23.04 -34.04 -14.35
CA LEU A 94 24.20 -34.58 -13.62
C LEU A 94 23.87 -35.03 -12.19
N GLY A 95 22.63 -34.87 -11.75
CA GLY A 95 22.18 -35.28 -10.42
C GLY A 95 22.82 -34.51 -9.28
N VAL A 96 23.06 -33.20 -9.45
CA VAL A 96 23.62 -32.34 -8.41
C VAL A 96 22.53 -31.38 -7.91
N PRO A 97 22.33 -31.22 -6.58
CA PRO A 97 21.31 -30.31 -6.06
C PRO A 97 21.53 -28.84 -6.45
N HIS A 98 20.49 -28.22 -6.99
CA HIS A 98 20.41 -26.78 -7.23
C HIS A 98 19.57 -26.08 -6.16
N ILE A 99 20.15 -25.10 -5.46
CA ILE A 99 19.52 -24.37 -4.36
C ILE A 99 19.22 -22.94 -4.81
N GLN A 100 17.94 -22.55 -4.75
CA GLN A 100 17.46 -21.25 -5.24
C GLN A 100 16.88 -20.42 -4.09
N THR A 101 17.22 -19.14 -4.06
CA THR A 101 16.75 -18.16 -3.06
C THR A 101 15.81 -17.12 -3.62
N ARG A 102 15.76 -16.95 -4.94
CA ARG A 102 14.82 -16.07 -5.64
C ARG A 102 13.72 -16.88 -6.32
N TRP A 103 12.56 -16.26 -6.50
CA TRP A 103 11.50 -16.89 -7.28
C TRP A 103 11.86 -16.94 -8.77
N LYS A 104 11.39 -18.02 -9.41
CA LYS A 104 11.30 -18.14 -10.86
C LYS A 104 9.95 -18.74 -11.22
N HIS A 105 9.45 -18.43 -12.41
CA HIS A 105 8.27 -19.08 -12.94
C HIS A 105 8.56 -20.57 -13.21
N GLN A 106 7.83 -21.44 -12.51
CA GLN A 106 7.90 -22.89 -12.71
C GLN A 106 6.83 -23.28 -13.73
N VAL A 107 7.26 -23.72 -14.92
CA VAL A 107 6.34 -24.26 -15.92
C VAL A 107 5.89 -25.65 -15.47
N SER A 108 4.58 -25.88 -15.40
CA SER A 108 3.97 -27.10 -14.85
C SER A 108 4.38 -28.40 -15.56
N ASP A 109 4.89 -28.32 -16.79
CA ASP A 109 5.41 -29.46 -17.54
C ASP A 109 6.84 -29.86 -17.17
N ASN A 110 7.54 -29.06 -16.35
CA ASN A 110 8.95 -29.29 -16.06
C ASN A 110 9.12 -30.31 -14.92
N ARG A 111 9.42 -31.57 -15.27
CA ARG A 111 9.62 -32.70 -14.32
C ARG A 111 11.00 -32.67 -13.63
N ASP A 112 11.59 -31.49 -13.46
CA ASP A 112 12.90 -31.36 -12.83
C ASP A 112 12.84 -31.79 -11.36
N SER A 113 13.83 -32.56 -10.92
CA SER A 113 13.80 -33.20 -9.59
C SER A 113 14.92 -32.74 -8.66
N TYR A 114 16.03 -32.23 -9.22
CA TYR A 114 17.25 -31.83 -8.50
C TYR A 114 17.31 -30.34 -8.18
N PHE A 115 16.21 -29.75 -7.73
CA PHE A 115 16.22 -28.37 -7.21
C PHE A 115 15.36 -28.21 -5.96
N VAL A 116 15.70 -27.23 -5.14
CA VAL A 116 14.82 -26.67 -4.10
C VAL A 116 14.81 -25.15 -4.19
N SER A 117 13.67 -24.56 -3.85
CA SER A 117 13.54 -23.11 -3.71
C SER A 117 13.12 -22.76 -2.29
N LEU A 118 13.91 -21.90 -1.65
CA LEU A 118 13.61 -21.36 -0.32
C LEU A 118 12.66 -20.17 -0.37
N TYR A 119 12.45 -19.59 -1.55
CA TYR A 119 11.55 -18.47 -1.71
C TYR A 119 10.09 -18.92 -1.51
N PRO A 120 9.27 -18.21 -0.72
CA PRO A 120 7.87 -18.53 -0.54
C PRO A 120 7.10 -18.59 -1.87
N ASP A 121 6.18 -19.53 -2.00
CA ASP A 121 5.38 -19.63 -3.22
C ASP A 121 4.47 -18.41 -3.43
N PHE A 122 4.45 -17.85 -4.64
CA PHE A 122 3.67 -16.64 -4.93
C PHE A 122 2.17 -16.85 -4.86
N SER A 123 1.65 -18.06 -5.06
CA SER A 123 0.22 -18.29 -4.87
C SER A 123 -0.19 -18.05 -3.41
N SER A 124 0.71 -18.39 -2.48
CA SER A 124 0.53 -18.14 -1.05
C SER A 124 0.71 -16.66 -0.71
N LEU A 125 1.74 -15.99 -1.24
CA LEU A 125 1.93 -14.54 -1.07
C LEU A 125 0.75 -13.72 -1.61
N SER A 126 0.22 -14.09 -2.79
CA SER A 126 -0.95 -13.44 -3.37
C SER A 126 -2.24 -13.71 -2.60
N ARG A 127 -2.38 -14.89 -1.98
CA ARG A 127 -3.47 -15.14 -1.02
C ARG A 127 -3.35 -14.27 0.23
N ALA A 128 -2.15 -14.12 0.79
CA ALA A 128 -1.91 -13.22 1.92
C ALA A 128 -2.29 -11.77 1.59
N LEU A 129 -1.92 -11.31 0.40
CA LEU A 129 -2.29 -9.99 -0.10
C LEU A 129 -3.81 -9.84 -0.28
N LEU A 130 -4.49 -10.87 -0.82
CA LEU A 130 -5.94 -10.88 -0.96
C LEU A 130 -6.64 -10.84 0.41
N ASP A 131 -6.14 -11.56 1.40
CA ASP A 131 -6.68 -11.55 2.76
C ASP A 131 -6.55 -10.14 3.40
N LEU A 132 -5.45 -9.41 3.14
CA LEU A 132 -5.31 -8.01 3.56
C LEU A 132 -6.32 -7.09 2.88
N VAL A 133 -6.47 -7.21 1.55
CA VAL A 133 -7.44 -6.41 0.78
C VAL A 133 -8.86 -6.65 1.29
N HIS A 134 -9.21 -7.90 1.62
CA HIS A 134 -10.49 -8.25 2.20
C HIS A 134 -10.65 -7.72 3.64
N PHE A 135 -9.60 -7.82 4.46
CA PHE A 135 -9.60 -7.27 5.82
C PHE A 135 -9.86 -5.76 5.84
N PHE A 136 -9.24 -5.02 4.92
CA PHE A 136 -9.46 -3.58 4.78
C PHE A 136 -10.75 -3.21 4.02
N ARG A 137 -11.48 -4.20 3.48
CA ARG A 137 -12.73 -4.01 2.72
C ARG A 137 -12.59 -3.05 1.54
N TRP A 138 -11.50 -3.19 0.79
CA TRP A 138 -11.30 -2.36 -0.41
C TRP A 138 -12.20 -2.79 -1.56
N GLU A 139 -12.97 -1.85 -2.12
CA GLU A 139 -13.82 -2.09 -3.29
C GLU A 139 -13.11 -1.78 -4.61
N THR A 140 -12.16 -0.83 -4.59
CA THR A 140 -11.37 -0.42 -5.77
C THR A 140 -9.89 -0.47 -5.42
N VAL A 141 -9.10 -1.17 -6.23
CA VAL A 141 -7.67 -1.39 -5.98
C VAL A 141 -6.87 -1.08 -7.24
N THR A 142 -5.84 -0.25 -7.12
CA THR A 142 -4.84 -0.05 -8.18
C THR A 142 -3.62 -0.92 -7.90
N VAL A 143 -3.23 -1.75 -8.87
CA VAL A 143 -2.02 -2.55 -8.85
C VAL A 143 -0.97 -1.88 -9.73
N VAL A 144 0.16 -1.54 -9.13
CA VAL A 144 1.34 -0.98 -9.79
C VAL A 144 2.45 -2.04 -9.74
N TYR A 145 2.88 -2.52 -10.90
CA TYR A 145 3.89 -3.57 -11.01
C TYR A 145 5.10 -3.13 -11.85
N ASP A 146 6.25 -3.72 -11.57
CA ASP A 146 7.53 -3.43 -12.23
C ASP A 146 7.63 -4.05 -13.63
N ASP A 147 7.64 -5.39 -13.69
CA ASP A 147 7.94 -6.14 -14.89
C ASP A 147 6.82 -7.12 -15.28
N SER A 148 6.93 -7.74 -16.46
CA SER A 148 5.94 -8.72 -16.93
C SER A 148 5.79 -9.92 -15.99
N THR A 149 6.80 -10.23 -15.16
CA THR A 149 6.70 -11.29 -14.17
C THR A 149 5.78 -10.93 -13.01
N GLY A 150 5.63 -9.65 -12.67
CA GLY A 150 4.68 -9.17 -11.66
C GLY A 150 3.23 -9.62 -11.90
N LEU A 151 2.80 -9.68 -13.16
CA LEU A 151 1.46 -10.17 -13.52
C LEU A 151 1.26 -11.66 -13.19
N ILE A 152 2.33 -12.45 -13.28
CA ILE A 152 2.32 -13.87 -12.90
C ILE A 152 2.28 -13.99 -11.38
N ARG A 153 3.07 -13.18 -10.67
CA ARG A 153 3.09 -13.18 -9.19
C ARG A 153 1.72 -12.87 -8.61
N LEU A 154 1.04 -11.87 -9.19
CA LEU A 154 -0.24 -11.34 -8.74
C LEU A 154 -1.45 -12.00 -9.40
N GLN A 155 -1.27 -13.15 -10.07
CA GLN A 155 -2.33 -13.79 -10.84
C GLN A 155 -3.58 -14.10 -9.99
N GLU A 156 -3.41 -14.52 -8.74
CA GLU A 156 -4.54 -14.81 -7.85
C GLU A 156 -5.32 -13.55 -7.45
N LEU A 157 -4.63 -12.40 -7.31
CA LEU A 157 -5.26 -11.10 -7.10
C LEU A 157 -5.99 -10.62 -8.38
N ILE A 158 -5.40 -10.85 -9.55
CA ILE A 158 -6.03 -10.49 -10.84
C ILE A 158 -7.28 -11.32 -11.11
N LYS A 159 -7.34 -12.57 -10.63
CA LYS A 159 -8.54 -13.41 -10.69
C LYS A 159 -9.57 -13.06 -9.62
N ALA A 160 -9.20 -12.31 -8.57
CA ALA A 160 -10.09 -12.00 -7.45
C ALA A 160 -11.42 -11.33 -7.85
N PRO A 161 -11.49 -10.41 -8.83
CA PRO A 161 -12.76 -9.80 -9.27
C PRO A 161 -13.83 -10.80 -9.75
N SER A 162 -13.43 -12.01 -10.15
CA SER A 162 -14.38 -13.06 -10.54
C SER A 162 -15.09 -13.71 -9.34
N ARG A 163 -14.50 -13.62 -8.14
CA ARG A 163 -14.99 -14.22 -6.90
C ARG A 163 -15.46 -13.18 -5.89
N TYR A 164 -14.90 -11.98 -5.96
CA TYR A 164 -15.11 -10.88 -5.04
C TYR A 164 -15.51 -9.62 -5.81
N ASN A 165 -16.38 -8.78 -5.25
CA ASN A 165 -16.84 -7.55 -5.88
C ASN A 165 -15.77 -6.43 -5.77
N ILE A 166 -14.58 -6.67 -6.32
CA ILE A 166 -13.43 -5.76 -6.28
C ILE A 166 -13.15 -5.28 -7.70
N ARG A 167 -13.02 -3.96 -7.89
CA ARG A 167 -12.61 -3.34 -9.16
C ARG A 167 -11.09 -3.17 -9.17
N LEU A 168 -10.43 -3.78 -10.14
CA LEU A 168 -8.98 -3.72 -10.29
C LEU A 168 -8.59 -2.73 -11.40
N LYS A 169 -7.63 -1.85 -11.11
CA LYS A 169 -6.92 -1.05 -12.10
C LYS A 169 -5.47 -1.54 -12.17
N ILE A 170 -4.94 -1.73 -13.37
CA ILE A 170 -3.60 -2.28 -13.58
C ILE A 170 -2.74 -1.20 -14.23
N ARG A 171 -1.58 -0.93 -13.64
CA ARG A 171 -0.60 0.09 -14.09
C ARG A 171 0.80 -0.52 -14.05
N GLN A 172 1.58 -0.29 -15.11
CA GLN A 172 2.97 -0.72 -15.17
C GLN A 172 3.91 0.46 -14.88
N LEU A 173 4.99 0.19 -14.16
CA LEU A 173 6.08 1.16 -13.97
C LEU A 173 6.89 1.30 -15.26
N PRO A 174 7.36 2.52 -15.58
CA PRO A 174 8.18 2.73 -16.77
C PRO A 174 9.51 1.98 -16.63
N ALA A 175 9.76 1.03 -17.54
CA ALA A 175 10.96 0.20 -17.53
C ALA A 175 12.23 0.95 -17.97
N GLU A 176 12.09 1.95 -18.86
CA GLU A 176 13.21 2.65 -19.49
C GLU A 176 13.65 3.90 -18.71
N THR A 177 12.69 4.59 -18.11
CA THR A 177 12.93 5.78 -17.32
C THR A 177 12.63 5.48 -15.86
N LYS A 178 13.62 5.68 -14.98
CA LYS A 178 13.38 5.81 -13.54
C LYS A 178 12.68 7.16 -13.25
N ASP A 179 11.58 7.45 -13.95
CA ASP A 179 10.67 8.57 -13.69
C ASP A 179 9.19 8.12 -13.68
N ALA A 180 8.64 7.88 -12.48
CA ALA A 180 7.25 7.45 -12.28
C ALA A 180 6.34 8.66 -12.03
N LYS A 181 6.86 9.89 -11.98
CA LYS A 181 6.08 11.10 -11.81
C LYS A 181 4.92 11.22 -12.80
N PRO A 182 5.05 10.87 -14.10
CA PRO A 182 3.91 10.90 -15.02
C PRO A 182 2.80 9.94 -14.57
N LEU A 183 3.16 8.70 -14.22
CA LEU A 183 2.22 7.69 -13.74
C LEU A 183 1.55 8.11 -12.42
N LEU A 184 2.35 8.61 -11.47
CA LEU A 184 1.88 9.12 -10.19
C LEU A 184 0.96 10.32 -10.38
N LYS A 185 1.24 11.20 -11.35
CA LYS A 185 0.37 12.32 -11.70
C LYS A 185 -0.97 11.81 -12.23
N GLU A 186 -0.98 10.81 -13.12
CA GLU A 186 -2.22 10.19 -13.60
C GLU A 186 -3.02 9.56 -12.46
N MET A 187 -2.37 8.81 -11.57
CA MET A 187 -2.99 8.20 -10.40
C MET A 187 -3.61 9.24 -9.47
N LYS A 188 -2.89 10.35 -9.23
CA LYS A 188 -3.39 11.49 -8.45
C LYS A 188 -4.61 12.13 -9.11
N THR A 189 -4.59 12.36 -10.43
CA THR A 189 -5.75 12.91 -11.16
C THR A 189 -6.93 11.95 -11.17
N ALA A 190 -6.66 10.65 -11.21
CA ALA A 190 -7.67 9.60 -11.18
C ALA A 190 -8.16 9.26 -9.75
N LYS A 191 -7.66 9.97 -8.73
CA LYS A 191 -8.00 9.81 -7.31
C LYS A 191 -7.83 8.37 -6.81
N GLU A 192 -6.69 7.78 -7.13
CA GLU A 192 -6.38 6.40 -6.78
C GLU A 192 -5.70 6.33 -5.41
N PHE A 193 -6.49 6.14 -4.36
CA PHE A 193 -6.03 6.17 -2.96
C PHE A 193 -5.53 4.82 -2.42
N TYR A 194 -6.06 3.71 -2.94
CA TYR A 194 -5.74 2.34 -2.51
C TYR A 194 -4.84 1.65 -3.53
N VAL A 195 -3.54 1.60 -3.25
CA VAL A 195 -2.53 1.17 -4.23
C VAL A 195 -1.67 0.03 -3.68
N ILE A 196 -1.46 -0.98 -4.50
CA ILE A 196 -0.54 -2.09 -4.25
C ILE A 196 0.68 -1.90 -5.14
N PHE A 197 1.87 -1.84 -4.54
CA PHE A 197 3.15 -1.75 -5.24
C PHE A 197 3.86 -3.11 -5.22
N ASP A 198 4.01 -3.71 -6.40
CA ASP A 198 4.78 -4.93 -6.63
C ASP A 198 6.09 -4.64 -7.37
N CYS A 199 7.12 -4.33 -6.59
CA CYS A 199 8.45 -3.97 -7.09
C CYS A 199 9.54 -4.35 -6.08
N GLY A 200 10.80 -4.39 -6.53
CA GLY A 200 11.95 -4.60 -5.65
C GLY A 200 12.16 -3.43 -4.67
N HIS A 201 12.94 -3.63 -3.62
CA HIS A 201 13.18 -2.60 -2.60
C HIS A 201 13.81 -1.32 -3.15
N GLU A 202 14.70 -1.42 -4.14
CA GLU A 202 15.32 -0.25 -4.78
C GLU A 202 14.28 0.64 -5.48
N ILE A 203 13.34 0.02 -6.19
CA ILE A 203 12.26 0.72 -6.90
C ILE A 203 11.25 1.26 -5.90
N ALA A 204 10.92 0.50 -4.86
CA ALA A 204 10.04 0.95 -3.78
C ALA A 204 10.60 2.22 -3.12
N ALA A 205 11.89 2.25 -2.75
CA ALA A 205 12.53 3.43 -2.17
C ALA A 205 12.44 4.65 -3.08
N TRP A 206 12.63 4.43 -4.39
CA TRP A 206 12.54 5.51 -5.37
C TRP A 206 11.09 5.98 -5.58
N ILE A 207 10.09 5.08 -5.63
CA ILE A 207 8.66 5.43 -5.68
C ILE A 207 8.28 6.26 -4.46
N LEU A 208 8.73 5.89 -3.25
CA LEU A 208 8.44 6.62 -2.03
C LEU A 208 8.97 8.07 -2.10
N LYS A 209 10.20 8.28 -2.58
CA LYS A 209 10.76 9.62 -2.81
C LYS A 209 9.93 10.43 -3.82
N GLN A 210 9.50 9.81 -4.92
CA GLN A 210 8.70 10.50 -5.92
C GLN A 210 7.27 10.82 -5.43
N ALA A 211 6.60 9.87 -4.77
CA ALA A 211 5.28 10.06 -4.21
C ALA A 211 5.26 11.18 -3.15
N LEU A 212 6.32 11.29 -2.32
CA LEU A 212 6.51 12.42 -1.42
C LEU A 212 6.63 13.75 -2.17
N SER A 213 7.47 13.83 -3.22
CA SER A 213 7.62 15.04 -4.02
C SER A 213 6.34 15.46 -4.77
N MET A 214 5.46 14.50 -5.07
CA MET A 214 4.18 14.72 -5.75
C MET A 214 3.03 15.05 -4.78
N GLY A 215 3.29 15.07 -3.46
CA GLY A 215 2.28 15.28 -2.43
C GLY A 215 1.24 14.15 -2.44
N MET A 216 1.68 12.91 -2.62
CA MET A 216 0.87 11.69 -2.53
C MET A 216 1.17 10.91 -1.24
N MET A 217 1.70 11.59 -0.22
CA MET A 217 1.90 11.06 1.13
C MET A 217 0.95 11.81 2.06
N THR A 218 -0.31 11.38 2.10
CA THR A 218 -1.35 11.95 2.95
C THR A 218 -2.14 10.83 3.62
N GLU A 219 -2.92 11.17 4.65
CA GLU A 219 -3.75 10.23 5.41
C GLU A 219 -4.80 9.46 4.60
N HIS A 220 -5.17 10.00 3.43
CA HIS A 220 -6.15 9.39 2.53
C HIS A 220 -5.54 8.26 1.70
N TYR A 221 -4.22 8.27 1.51
CA TYR A 221 -3.54 7.20 0.77
C TYR A 221 -3.30 5.99 1.66
N HIS A 222 -3.55 4.82 1.10
CA HIS A 222 -3.21 3.55 1.71
C HIS A 222 -2.42 2.69 0.70
N TYR A 223 -1.15 2.48 1.01
CA TYR A 223 -0.22 1.71 0.20
C TYR A 223 0.09 0.34 0.81
N ILE A 224 0.06 -0.69 -0.04
CA ILE A 224 0.57 -2.03 0.30
C ILE A 224 1.82 -2.29 -0.53
N PHE A 225 2.94 -2.58 0.11
CA PHE A 225 4.17 -3.01 -0.57
C PHE A 225 4.32 -4.52 -0.46
N THR A 226 4.50 -5.20 -1.60
CA THR A 226 4.67 -6.67 -1.63
C THR A 226 6.09 -7.10 -1.28
N THR A 227 7.08 -6.20 -1.39
CA THR A 227 8.46 -6.50 -1.03
C THR A 227 8.60 -6.83 0.44
N LEU A 228 9.30 -7.94 0.73
CA LEU A 228 9.57 -8.39 2.10
C LEU A 228 10.60 -7.52 2.81
N ASP A 229 11.29 -6.64 2.07
CA ASP A 229 12.37 -5.77 2.56
C ASP A 229 11.87 -4.37 2.97
N LEU A 230 10.56 -4.15 3.09
CA LEU A 230 9.99 -2.85 3.49
C LEU A 230 10.57 -2.35 4.82
N PHE A 231 10.83 -3.28 5.76
CA PHE A 231 11.41 -2.99 7.07
C PHE A 231 12.86 -2.47 7.04
N ALA A 232 13.56 -2.69 5.93
CA ALA A 232 14.96 -2.29 5.77
C ALA A 232 15.11 -0.93 5.08
N LEU A 233 14.01 -0.34 4.57
CA LEU A 233 14.03 0.99 3.96
C LEU A 233 13.98 2.09 5.04
N ASP A 234 14.58 3.24 4.74
CA ASP A 234 14.44 4.42 5.59
C ASP A 234 13.02 4.99 5.51
N MET A 235 12.26 4.78 6.58
CA MET A 235 10.86 5.22 6.71
C MET A 235 10.69 6.50 7.52
N GLU A 236 11.77 7.07 8.07
CA GLU A 236 11.70 8.28 8.89
C GLU A 236 11.06 9.47 8.15
N PRO A 237 11.40 9.75 6.87
CA PRO A 237 10.82 10.88 6.14
C PRO A 237 9.30 10.78 5.90
N TYR A 238 8.75 9.56 5.91
CA TYR A 238 7.35 9.30 5.55
C TYR A 238 6.45 9.17 6.79
N ARG A 239 7.04 8.99 7.97
CA ARG A 239 6.35 8.62 9.20
C ARG A 239 5.27 9.61 9.64
N TYR A 240 5.57 10.90 9.52
CA TYR A 240 4.68 11.99 9.97
C TYR A 240 3.74 12.49 8.87
N SER A 241 3.67 11.81 7.73
CA SER A 241 2.78 12.19 6.62
C SER A 241 1.33 11.73 6.80
N GLY A 242 1.08 10.87 7.79
CA GLY A 242 -0.24 10.28 8.07
C GLY A 242 -0.64 9.14 7.13
N VAL A 243 0.17 8.82 6.11
CA VAL A 243 -0.11 7.76 5.14
C VAL A 243 -0.22 6.38 5.81
N ASN A 244 -1.21 5.59 5.41
CA ASN A 244 -1.29 4.19 5.81
C ASN A 244 -0.38 3.38 4.90
N MET A 245 0.69 2.82 5.44
CA MET A 245 1.61 1.95 4.70
C MET A 245 1.68 0.60 5.36
N THR A 246 1.36 -0.44 4.61
CA THR A 246 1.44 -1.83 5.06
C THR A 246 2.39 -2.63 4.18
N GLY A 247 2.99 -3.65 4.77
CA GLY A 247 3.83 -4.59 4.05
C GLY A 247 3.97 -5.90 4.80
N PHE A 248 4.72 -6.81 4.21
CA PHE A 248 5.01 -8.13 4.78
C PHE A 248 6.46 -8.22 5.22
N ARG A 249 6.70 -9.03 6.25
CA ARG A 249 8.05 -9.35 6.72
C ARG A 249 8.12 -10.84 7.04
N ILE A 250 9.12 -11.52 6.48
CA ILE A 250 9.36 -12.95 6.77
C ILE A 250 10.41 -13.17 7.88
N LEU A 251 11.26 -12.17 8.13
CA LEU A 251 12.24 -12.25 9.23
C LEU A 251 11.54 -12.01 10.57
N ASN A 252 11.67 -12.97 11.49
CA ASN A 252 11.18 -12.81 12.84
C ASN A 252 12.25 -12.14 13.73
N THR A 253 12.29 -10.80 13.72
CA THR A 253 13.22 -10.00 14.54
C THR A 253 12.83 -9.97 16.03
N GLU A 254 11.70 -10.56 16.43
CA GLU A 254 11.32 -10.68 17.83
C GLU A 254 12.04 -11.85 18.50
N ASN A 255 12.56 -12.81 17.71
CA ASN A 255 13.33 -13.93 18.21
C ASN A 255 14.78 -13.50 18.56
N PRO A 256 15.22 -13.66 19.82
CA PRO A 256 16.58 -13.28 20.24
C PRO A 256 17.69 -13.96 19.43
N LEU A 257 17.48 -15.20 18.98
CA LEU A 257 18.45 -15.92 18.15
C LEU A 257 18.65 -15.22 16.80
N VAL A 258 17.56 -14.85 16.15
CA VAL A 258 17.57 -14.14 14.86
C VAL A 258 18.21 -12.77 15.03
N SER A 259 17.82 -12.01 16.04
CA SER A 259 18.39 -10.69 16.34
C SER A 259 19.89 -10.74 16.58
N SER A 260 20.39 -11.75 17.29
CA SER A 260 21.83 -11.93 17.51
C SER A 260 22.62 -12.22 16.22
N VAL A 261 22.01 -12.91 15.25
CA VAL A 261 22.64 -13.18 13.94
C VAL A 261 22.60 -11.94 13.06
N VAL A 262 21.49 -11.21 13.05
CA VAL A 262 21.34 -9.95 12.32
C VAL A 262 22.33 -8.89 12.86
N GLU A 263 22.56 -8.84 14.17
CA GLU A 263 23.55 -7.94 14.78
C GLU A 263 24.99 -8.32 14.44
N LYS A 264 25.32 -9.62 14.41
CA LYS A 264 26.63 -10.08 13.91
C LYS A 264 26.84 -9.74 12.44
N TRP A 265 25.80 -9.92 11.64
CA TRP A 265 25.81 -9.54 10.23
C TRP A 265 26.01 -8.04 10.04
N SER A 266 25.33 -7.20 10.82
CA SER A 266 25.47 -5.74 10.71
C SER A 266 26.90 -5.28 11.03
N MET A 267 27.53 -5.88 12.06
CA MET A 267 28.93 -5.60 12.41
C MET A 267 29.92 -5.97 11.30
N GLU A 268 29.73 -7.10 10.62
CA GLU A 268 30.57 -7.50 9.48
C GLU A 268 30.27 -6.63 8.24
N ARG A 269 29.02 -6.16 8.07
CA ARG A 269 28.61 -5.32 6.94
C ARG A 269 29.07 -3.86 7.05
N LEU A 270 29.18 -3.31 8.26
CA LEU A 270 29.71 -1.96 8.52
C LEU A 270 31.18 -1.78 8.09
N GLN A 271 31.89 -2.89 7.81
CA GLN A 271 33.24 -2.86 7.26
C GLN A 271 33.27 -2.68 5.72
N ALA A 272 32.11 -2.80 5.04
CA ALA A 272 31.97 -2.60 3.61
C ALA A 272 31.58 -1.14 3.29
N PRO A 273 31.93 -0.61 2.10
CA PRO A 273 31.55 0.75 1.71
C PRO A 273 30.01 0.91 1.65
N PRO A 274 29.44 2.01 2.17
CA PRO A 274 28.01 2.27 2.10
C PRO A 274 27.55 2.43 0.65
N LYS A 275 26.34 1.96 0.33
CA LYS A 275 25.67 2.14 -0.98
C LYS A 275 24.53 3.16 -0.84
N PRO A 276 24.79 4.46 -1.02
CA PRO A 276 23.82 5.53 -0.74
C PRO A 276 22.55 5.46 -1.61
N ASP A 277 22.61 4.85 -2.79
CA ASP A 277 21.49 4.82 -3.73
C ASP A 277 20.47 3.68 -3.51
N SER A 278 20.75 2.75 -2.60
CA SER A 278 19.89 1.57 -2.38
C SER A 278 18.61 1.86 -1.59
N GLY A 279 18.59 2.97 -0.83
CA GLY A 279 17.47 3.33 0.07
C GLY A 279 17.34 2.45 1.32
N LEU A 280 18.23 1.46 1.48
CA LEU A 280 18.30 0.61 2.66
C LEU A 280 19.06 1.30 3.79
N LEU A 281 18.61 1.07 5.03
CA LEU A 281 19.35 1.43 6.23
C LEU A 281 20.65 0.62 6.31
N ASP A 282 21.76 1.28 6.66
CA ASP A 282 23.06 0.64 6.73
C ASP A 282 23.09 -0.50 7.77
N GLY A 283 23.74 -1.61 7.40
CA GLY A 283 23.92 -2.78 8.28
C GLY A 283 22.72 -3.74 8.36
N PHE A 284 21.57 -3.43 7.77
CA PHE A 284 20.42 -4.36 7.80
C PHE A 284 20.66 -5.61 6.95
N MET A 285 20.07 -6.74 7.37
CA MET A 285 20.04 -7.98 6.59
C MET A 285 18.82 -7.96 5.65
N THR A 286 19.05 -8.10 4.35
CA THR A 286 17.95 -8.23 3.37
C THR A 286 17.35 -9.62 3.42
N THR A 287 16.13 -9.77 2.92
CA THR A 287 15.43 -11.06 2.86
C THR A 287 16.20 -12.08 2.03
N ASP A 288 16.79 -11.67 0.90
CA ASP A 288 17.62 -12.57 0.09
C ASP A 288 18.85 -13.09 0.85
N ALA A 289 19.48 -12.22 1.66
CA ALA A 289 20.62 -12.60 2.50
C ALA A 289 20.18 -13.60 3.58
N ALA A 290 19.02 -13.37 4.21
CA ALA A 290 18.47 -14.30 5.20
C ALA A 290 18.10 -15.65 4.57
N LEU A 291 17.47 -15.66 3.39
CA LEU A 291 17.15 -16.88 2.65
C LEU A 291 18.41 -17.65 2.25
N MET A 292 19.48 -16.95 1.82
CA MET A 292 20.77 -17.59 1.53
C MET A 292 21.42 -18.18 2.78
N TYR A 293 21.35 -17.47 3.91
CA TYR A 293 21.84 -17.97 5.19
C TYR A 293 21.11 -19.27 5.58
N ASP A 294 19.78 -19.29 5.50
CA ASP A 294 18.97 -20.46 5.78
C ASP A 294 19.23 -21.59 4.76
N ALA A 295 19.45 -21.26 3.49
CA ALA A 295 19.77 -22.22 2.44
C ALA A 295 21.03 -23.02 2.75
N VAL A 296 22.10 -22.34 3.17
CA VAL A 296 23.37 -22.99 3.53
C VAL A 296 23.17 -23.89 4.76
N HIS A 297 22.40 -23.46 5.76
CA HIS A 297 22.12 -24.25 6.95
C HIS A 297 21.28 -25.50 6.64
N VAL A 298 20.26 -25.38 5.79
CA VAL A 298 19.45 -26.53 5.32
C VAL A 298 20.35 -27.59 4.67
N VAL A 299 21.24 -27.18 3.76
CA VAL A 299 22.17 -28.12 3.11
C VAL A 299 23.16 -28.70 4.12
N ALA A 300 23.65 -27.91 5.08
CA ALA A 300 24.54 -28.40 6.12
C ALA A 300 23.87 -29.43 7.06
N VAL A 301 22.59 -29.23 7.41
CA VAL A 301 21.77 -30.22 8.14
C VAL A 301 21.61 -31.50 7.30
N ALA A 302 21.40 -31.38 6.00
CA ALA A 302 21.32 -32.54 5.10
C ALA A 302 22.66 -33.30 5.03
N VAL A 303 23.80 -32.59 5.03
CA VAL A 303 25.15 -33.20 5.10
C VAL A 303 25.32 -33.95 6.41
N GLN A 304 24.91 -33.37 7.54
CA GLN A 304 24.99 -34.02 8.85
C GLN A 304 24.18 -35.33 8.90
N ARG A 305 22.98 -35.34 8.32
CA ARG A 305 22.11 -36.53 8.27
C ARG A 305 22.62 -37.60 7.30
N THR A 306 23.40 -37.21 6.29
CA THR A 306 23.89 -38.15 5.28
C THR A 306 25.26 -38.71 5.69
N GLN A 307 25.26 -39.89 6.30
CA GLN A 307 26.51 -40.59 6.63
C GLN A 307 27.24 -41.03 5.35
N GLN A 308 28.50 -40.60 5.21
CA GLN A 308 29.43 -40.91 4.11
C GLN A 308 28.96 -40.49 2.70
N ILE A 309 29.15 -39.21 2.36
CA ILE A 309 29.05 -38.70 0.99
C ILE A 309 30.44 -38.63 0.35
N THR A 310 30.59 -39.19 -0.86
CA THR A 310 31.76 -38.92 -1.72
C THR A 310 31.36 -38.03 -2.88
N VAL A 311 31.95 -36.84 -2.94
CA VAL A 311 31.78 -35.94 -4.08
C VAL A 311 32.70 -36.39 -5.21
N SER A 312 32.17 -36.44 -6.43
CA SER A 312 32.92 -36.83 -7.64
C SER A 312 33.12 -35.62 -8.54
N SER A 313 34.29 -35.55 -9.19
CA SER A 313 34.48 -34.64 -10.32
C SER A 313 33.63 -35.11 -11.49
N LEU A 314 32.74 -34.23 -11.98
CA LEU A 314 31.84 -34.51 -13.10
C LEU A 314 32.23 -33.65 -14.31
N GLN A 315 32.05 -34.19 -15.50
CA GLN A 315 32.26 -33.47 -16.74
C GLN A 315 30.92 -33.26 -17.43
N CYS A 316 30.53 -32.02 -17.73
CA CYS A 316 29.26 -31.73 -18.40
C CYS A 316 29.10 -32.39 -19.78
N ASN A 317 30.21 -32.60 -20.50
CA ASN A 317 30.20 -33.29 -21.79
C ASN A 317 29.90 -34.80 -21.66
N ARG A 318 29.91 -35.34 -20.43
CA ARG A 318 29.63 -36.74 -20.15
C ARG A 318 28.33 -36.83 -19.33
N HIS A 319 27.34 -37.56 -19.83
CA HIS A 319 26.06 -37.76 -19.16
C HIS A 319 26.14 -38.79 -18.01
N LYS A 320 27.15 -38.68 -17.14
CA LYS A 320 27.29 -39.54 -15.95
C LYS A 320 26.82 -38.78 -14.71
N PRO A 321 25.63 -39.08 -14.17
CA PRO A 321 25.14 -38.41 -12.98
C PRO A 321 25.90 -38.85 -11.72
N TRP A 322 25.87 -38.00 -10.70
CA TRP A 322 26.46 -38.30 -9.41
C TRP A 322 25.68 -39.38 -8.68
N ARG A 323 26.34 -40.50 -8.35
CA ARG A 323 25.73 -41.68 -7.73
C ARG A 323 24.93 -41.37 -6.45
N PHE A 324 25.42 -40.46 -5.62
CA PHE A 324 24.77 -40.11 -4.34
C PHE A 324 23.80 -38.93 -4.45
N GLY A 325 23.72 -38.30 -5.63
CA GLY A 325 22.92 -37.11 -5.88
C GLY A 325 21.45 -37.27 -5.51
N GLY A 326 20.79 -38.32 -6.02
CA GLY A 326 19.36 -38.54 -5.76
C GLY A 326 19.05 -38.75 -4.28
N ARG A 327 19.90 -39.51 -3.57
CA ARG A 327 19.75 -39.72 -2.12
C ARG A 327 19.96 -38.42 -1.37
N PHE A 328 21.01 -37.67 -1.70
CA PHE A 328 21.31 -36.40 -1.05
C PHE A 328 20.20 -35.37 -1.29
N MET A 329 19.65 -35.32 -2.51
CA MET A 329 18.51 -34.48 -2.86
C MET A 329 17.26 -34.82 -2.04
N SER A 330 16.97 -36.12 -1.82
CA SER A 330 15.87 -36.55 -0.96
C SER A 330 16.07 -36.07 0.49
N VAL A 331 17.29 -36.18 1.01
CA VAL A 331 17.62 -35.71 2.37
C VAL A 331 17.50 -34.19 2.48
N ILE A 332 17.85 -33.43 1.43
CA ILE A 332 17.63 -31.97 1.39
C ILE A 332 16.12 -31.66 1.44
N LYS A 333 15.29 -32.37 0.66
CA LYS A 333 13.82 -32.17 0.68
C LYS A 333 13.17 -32.60 2.00
N GLU A 334 13.80 -33.50 2.75
CA GLU A 334 13.37 -33.93 4.10
C GLU A 334 14.01 -33.12 5.24
N ALA A 335 14.92 -32.21 4.92
CA ALA A 335 15.55 -31.37 5.92
C ALA A 335 14.53 -30.38 6.50
N SER A 336 14.56 -30.26 7.82
CA SER A 336 13.76 -29.31 8.59
C SER A 336 14.72 -28.40 9.35
N TRP A 337 14.60 -27.09 9.16
CA TRP A 337 15.45 -26.10 9.80
C TRP A 337 14.59 -24.93 10.27
N ASP A 338 14.76 -24.52 11.53
CA ASP A 338 14.17 -23.30 12.07
C ASP A 338 15.22 -22.18 11.94
N GLY A 339 15.09 -21.41 10.85
CA GLY A 339 16.06 -20.41 10.43
C GLY A 339 15.66 -18.98 10.77
N LEU A 340 16.33 -18.02 10.11
CA LEU A 340 16.04 -16.59 10.24
C LEU A 340 14.66 -16.24 9.69
N THR A 341 14.23 -16.96 8.66
CA THR A 341 12.91 -16.80 8.00
C THR A 341 11.84 -17.73 8.58
N GLY A 342 12.03 -18.22 9.81
CA GLY A 342 11.15 -19.17 10.47
C GLY A 342 11.40 -20.61 10.03
N ARG A 343 10.37 -21.45 10.16
CA ARG A 343 10.47 -22.87 9.80
C ARG A 343 10.57 -23.05 8.30
N VAL A 344 11.55 -23.84 7.85
CA VAL A 344 11.76 -24.17 6.43
C VAL A 344 11.37 -25.63 6.19
N LEU A 345 10.26 -25.83 5.47
CA LEU A 345 9.81 -27.14 4.99
C LEU A 345 9.54 -27.12 3.49
N PHE A 346 10.03 -28.14 2.80
CA PHE A 346 9.81 -28.32 1.36
C PHE A 346 8.74 -29.36 1.09
N ASN A 347 7.98 -29.14 0.02
CA ASN A 347 7.17 -30.20 -0.54
C ASN A 347 8.07 -31.24 -1.22
N LYS A 348 7.90 -32.49 -0.80
CA LYS A 348 8.72 -33.63 -1.24
C LYS A 348 8.68 -33.87 -2.75
N THR A 349 7.59 -33.50 -3.43
CA THR A 349 7.44 -33.72 -4.88
C THR A 349 8.15 -32.63 -5.68
N ASN A 350 7.81 -31.36 -5.45
CA ASN A 350 8.26 -30.24 -6.28
C ASN A 350 9.47 -29.47 -5.72
N GLY A 351 9.92 -29.74 -4.48
CA GLY A 351 11.05 -29.04 -3.87
C GLY A 351 10.80 -27.57 -3.51
N LEU A 352 9.54 -27.11 -3.53
CA LEU A 352 9.18 -25.74 -3.19
C LEU A 352 8.87 -25.63 -1.69
N ARG A 353 9.22 -24.48 -1.09
CA ARG A 353 8.86 -24.17 0.29
C ARG A 353 7.34 -24.04 0.43
N THR A 354 6.76 -24.79 1.37
CA THR A 354 5.30 -24.80 1.61
C THR A 354 4.89 -24.20 2.94
N ASP A 355 5.78 -24.24 3.92
CA ASP A 355 5.54 -23.73 5.26
C ASP A 355 6.39 -22.47 5.49
N PHE A 356 5.73 -21.39 5.88
CA PHE A 356 6.33 -20.12 6.24
C PHE A 356 5.28 -19.23 6.92
N ASP A 357 5.75 -18.42 7.86
CA ASP A 357 4.94 -17.40 8.52
C ASP A 357 5.31 -16.03 7.96
N LEU A 358 4.32 -15.16 7.77
CA LEU A 358 4.51 -13.76 7.44
C LEU A 358 4.03 -12.88 8.59
N ASP A 359 4.86 -11.96 9.02
CA ASP A 359 4.43 -10.83 9.82
C ASP A 359 3.82 -9.77 8.90
N VAL A 360 2.66 -9.24 9.29
CA VAL A 360 2.09 -8.03 8.68
C VAL A 360 2.59 -6.84 9.47
N ILE A 361 3.28 -5.93 8.79
CA ILE A 361 3.83 -4.71 9.38
C ILE A 361 3.12 -3.48 8.83
N SER A 362 2.98 -2.46 9.68
CA SER A 362 2.39 -1.16 9.31
C SER A 362 3.23 -0.02 9.84
N LEU A 363 3.28 1.07 9.07
CA LEU A 363 3.92 2.31 9.48
C LEU A 363 3.00 3.07 10.45
N ASN A 364 3.52 3.38 11.63
CA ASN A 364 2.92 4.26 12.63
C ASN A 364 3.87 5.43 12.94
N GLU A 365 3.42 6.41 13.72
CA GLU A 365 4.25 7.54 14.20
C GLU A 365 5.46 7.10 15.06
N ASP A 366 5.40 5.92 15.67
CA ASP A 366 6.51 5.32 16.40
C ASP A 366 7.50 4.56 15.49
N GLY A 367 7.12 4.29 14.24
CA GLY A 367 7.88 3.51 13.26
C GLY A 367 7.10 2.32 12.70
N LEU A 368 7.80 1.42 12.00
CA LEU A 368 7.21 0.18 11.50
C LEU A 368 6.96 -0.80 12.66
N GLY A 369 5.70 -1.15 12.89
CA GLY A 369 5.29 -2.10 13.91
C GLY A 369 4.55 -3.30 13.33
N LYS A 370 4.66 -4.45 13.99
CA LYS A 370 3.90 -5.66 13.65
C LYS A 370 2.44 -5.50 14.08
N ILE A 371 1.51 -5.72 13.16
CA ILE A 371 0.06 -5.57 13.38
C ILE A 371 -0.72 -6.88 13.21
N GLY A 372 -0.08 -7.93 12.69
CA GLY A 372 -0.70 -9.24 12.52
C GLY A 372 0.31 -10.29 12.05
N THR A 373 -0.18 -11.52 11.94
CA THR A 373 0.53 -12.66 11.37
C THR A 373 -0.33 -13.31 10.29
N TRP A 374 0.32 -13.96 9.33
CA TRP A 374 -0.35 -14.73 8.28
C TRP A 374 0.41 -16.03 8.05
N ASP A 375 -0.33 -17.13 7.96
CA ASP A 375 0.20 -18.44 7.63
C ASP A 375 -0.71 -19.12 6.58
N PRO A 376 -0.17 -19.96 5.67
CA PRO A 376 -0.94 -20.61 4.63
C PRO A 376 -2.17 -21.42 5.09
N PRO A 377 -2.15 -22.13 6.24
CA PRO A 377 -3.31 -22.89 6.70
C PRO A 377 -4.35 -22.06 7.48
N SER A 378 -3.94 -21.09 8.30
CA SER A 378 -4.86 -20.34 9.17
C SER A 378 -5.29 -18.98 8.59
N GLY A 379 -4.56 -18.47 7.59
CA GLY A 379 -4.82 -17.18 6.97
C GLY A 379 -4.41 -15.99 7.84
N LEU A 380 -5.05 -14.84 7.64
CA LEU A 380 -4.70 -13.59 8.33
C LEU A 380 -5.22 -13.55 9.77
N ASN A 381 -4.32 -13.34 10.72
CA ASN A 381 -4.65 -13.07 12.11
C ASN A 381 -4.10 -11.71 12.57
N MET A 382 -5.00 -10.74 12.73
CA MET A 382 -4.65 -9.37 13.17
C MET A 382 -4.67 -9.26 14.70
N THR A 383 -3.79 -8.43 15.27
CA THR A 383 -3.79 -8.14 16.71
C THR A 383 -5.05 -7.35 17.12
N ASP A 384 -5.54 -7.58 18.35
CA ASP A 384 -6.82 -7.03 18.82
C ASP A 384 -6.88 -5.50 18.82
N HIS A 385 -5.74 -4.82 18.99
CA HIS A 385 -5.66 -3.36 18.88
C HIS A 385 -6.06 -2.85 17.48
N HIS A 386 -5.69 -3.56 16.42
CA HIS A 386 -6.05 -3.18 15.05
C HIS A 386 -7.45 -3.65 14.66
N LYS A 387 -7.91 -4.81 15.16
CA LYS A 387 -9.32 -5.22 15.04
C LYS A 387 -10.24 -4.19 15.70
N SER A 388 -9.84 -3.63 16.85
CA SER A 388 -10.54 -2.57 17.55
C SER A 388 -10.44 -1.21 16.84
N LYS A 389 -9.35 -0.89 16.13
CA LYS A 389 -9.23 0.37 15.36
C LYS A 389 -10.19 0.41 14.16
N VAL A 390 -10.48 -0.73 13.55
CA VAL A 390 -11.45 -0.87 12.45
C VAL A 390 -12.90 -0.85 12.96
N THR A 391 -13.16 -1.29 14.20
CA THR A 391 -14.51 -1.37 14.77
C THR A 391 -14.91 -0.21 15.69
N ASN A 392 -13.95 0.44 16.37
CA ASN A 392 -14.18 1.56 17.29
C ASN A 392 -13.71 2.89 16.68
N VAL A 393 -14.44 3.36 15.67
CA VAL A 393 -14.27 4.71 15.08
C VAL A 393 -14.50 5.83 16.11
N THR A 394 -15.26 5.56 17.18
CA THR A 394 -15.65 6.53 18.21
C THR A 394 -14.48 6.98 19.11
N ASN A 395 -13.52 6.11 19.44
CA ASN A 395 -12.34 6.50 20.23
C ASN A 395 -11.19 7.07 19.36
N SER A 396 -11.30 7.01 18.03
CA SER A 396 -10.27 7.50 17.09
C SER A 396 -10.42 8.98 16.73
N LEU A 397 -11.54 9.62 17.07
CA LEU A 397 -11.80 11.02 16.74
C LEU A 397 -11.10 11.98 17.70
N SER A 398 -10.81 11.56 18.94
CA SER A 398 -10.30 12.46 19.98
C SER A 398 -8.89 12.99 19.74
N THR A 399 -8.10 12.31 18.91
CA THR A 399 -6.74 12.73 18.54
C THR A 399 -6.67 13.39 17.16
N LYS A 400 -7.75 13.39 16.39
CA LYS A 400 -7.76 13.91 15.01
C LYS A 400 -8.26 15.35 14.95
N SER A 401 -7.65 16.13 14.05
CA SER A 401 -8.08 17.49 13.71
C SER A 401 -8.75 17.46 12.34
N LEU A 402 -10.07 17.64 12.30
CA LEU A 402 -10.85 17.61 11.06
C LEU A 402 -10.81 18.97 10.34
N ARG A 403 -10.53 18.97 9.04
CA ARG A 403 -10.68 20.16 8.18
C ARG A 403 -12.14 20.32 7.80
N VAL A 404 -12.74 21.42 8.23
CA VAL A 404 -14.15 21.71 8.02
C VAL A 404 -14.31 22.78 6.95
N ALA A 405 -14.79 22.38 5.77
CA ALA A 405 -15.16 23.31 4.72
C ALA A 405 -16.48 24.02 5.07
N THR A 406 -16.50 25.34 4.88
CA THR A 406 -17.69 26.17 5.00
C THR A 406 -17.69 27.33 4.00
N ILE A 407 -18.82 28.02 3.92
CA ILE A 407 -19.03 29.24 3.16
C ILE A 407 -19.53 30.35 4.10
N LEU A 408 -19.24 31.62 3.77
CA LEU A 408 -19.80 32.77 4.50
C LEU A 408 -21.26 32.95 4.10
N GLU A 409 -22.17 32.79 5.05
CA GLU A 409 -23.62 32.90 4.85
C GLU A 409 -24.27 33.32 6.17
N GLU A 410 -24.99 34.44 6.19
CA GLU A 410 -25.70 34.89 7.40
C GLU A 410 -27.01 34.07 7.57
N PRO A 411 -27.38 33.62 8.79
CA PRO A 411 -26.69 33.74 10.09
C PRO A 411 -25.84 32.50 10.44
N TYR A 412 -25.45 31.69 9.45
CA TYR A 412 -24.78 30.40 9.66
C TYR A 412 -23.29 30.54 9.98
N VAL A 413 -22.54 31.27 9.16
CA VAL A 413 -21.12 31.56 9.34
C VAL A 413 -20.84 32.99 8.88
N MET A 414 -20.36 33.80 9.82
CA MET A 414 -20.10 35.22 9.68
C MET A 414 -18.73 35.54 10.27
N PHE A 415 -18.12 36.64 9.84
CA PHE A 415 -16.92 37.12 10.52
C PHE A 415 -17.28 37.71 11.87
N LYS A 416 -16.57 37.26 12.91
CA LYS A 416 -16.73 37.77 14.26
C LYS A 416 -16.22 39.19 14.37
N LYS A 417 -17.08 40.11 14.81
CA LYS A 417 -16.68 41.50 15.05
C LYS A 417 -15.81 41.58 16.31
N SER A 418 -14.55 41.94 16.13
CA SER A 418 -13.56 42.07 17.21
C SER A 418 -12.55 43.14 16.88
N ASP A 419 -12.20 43.96 17.87
CA ASP A 419 -11.15 44.98 17.75
C ASP A 419 -9.74 44.36 17.72
N LYS A 420 -9.62 43.09 18.13
CA LYS A 420 -8.37 42.31 18.09
C LYS A 420 -8.31 41.44 16.83
N PRO A 421 -7.14 41.29 16.19
CA PRO A 421 -6.98 40.35 15.09
C PRO A 421 -7.19 38.92 15.62
N LEU A 422 -8.22 38.25 15.09
CA LEU A 422 -8.54 36.86 15.42
C LEU A 422 -7.84 35.93 14.41
N CYS A 423 -7.36 34.78 14.87
CA CYS A 423 -6.69 33.78 14.04
C CYS A 423 -7.40 32.42 14.14
N GLY A 424 -7.27 31.60 13.11
CA GLY A 424 -7.84 30.25 13.09
C GLY A 424 -9.38 30.24 13.17
N ASN A 425 -9.92 29.40 14.04
CA ASN A 425 -11.37 29.18 14.17
C ASN A 425 -12.11 30.35 14.82
N GLU A 426 -11.44 31.16 15.64
CA GLU A 426 -12.09 32.25 16.38
C GLU A 426 -12.56 33.40 15.48
N ARG A 427 -12.09 33.43 14.22
CA ARG A 427 -12.47 34.43 13.21
C ARG A 427 -13.95 34.39 12.85
N PHE A 428 -14.62 33.28 13.11
CA PHE A 428 -15.99 33.04 12.66
C PHE A 428 -16.96 32.96 13.85
N GLU A 429 -18.18 33.43 13.61
CA GLU A 429 -19.33 33.29 14.51
C GLU A 429 -20.58 32.92 13.70
N GLY A 430 -21.59 32.33 14.35
CA GLY A 430 -22.85 31.97 13.70
C GLY A 430 -23.33 30.57 14.08
N TYR A 431 -24.53 30.24 13.60
CA TYR A 431 -25.22 29.01 13.97
C TYR A 431 -24.41 27.73 13.70
N CYS A 432 -23.78 27.63 12.52
CA CYS A 432 -22.98 26.46 12.15
C CYS A 432 -21.67 26.38 12.96
N VAL A 433 -21.09 27.52 13.33
CA VAL A 433 -19.87 27.58 14.13
C VAL A 433 -20.13 27.08 15.55
N ASP A 434 -21.25 27.49 16.14
CA ASP A 434 -21.66 27.06 17.48
C ASP A 434 -22.06 25.57 17.47
N LEU A 435 -22.79 25.12 16.44
CA LEU A 435 -23.11 23.70 16.25
C LEU A 435 -21.86 22.84 16.15
N LEU A 436 -20.87 23.24 15.35
CA LEU A 436 -19.60 22.53 15.21
C LEU A 436 -18.83 22.46 16.53
N ARG A 437 -18.86 23.55 17.33
CA ARG A 437 -18.24 23.59 18.66
C ARG A 437 -18.89 22.58 19.61
N GLU A 438 -20.21 22.50 19.63
CA GLU A 438 -20.94 21.51 20.44
C GLU A 438 -20.67 20.08 19.98
N LEU A 439 -20.66 19.82 18.68
CA LEU A 439 -20.33 18.51 18.13
C LEU A 439 -18.90 18.08 18.52
N ALA A 440 -17.94 19.00 18.42
CA ALA A 440 -16.56 18.77 18.81
C ALA A 440 -16.41 18.51 20.32
N SER A 441 -17.19 19.21 21.16
CA SER A 441 -17.23 19.01 22.61
C SER A 441 -17.77 17.64 22.99
N ILE A 442 -18.86 17.19 22.35
CA ILE A 442 -19.52 15.92 22.64
C ILE A 442 -18.70 14.73 22.13
N LEU A 443 -18.17 14.83 20.91
CA LEU A 443 -17.45 13.74 20.23
C LEU A 443 -15.93 13.78 20.47
N GLY A 444 -15.41 14.85 21.06
CA GLY A 444 -14.02 15.00 21.49
C GLY A 444 -13.00 15.32 20.39
N PHE A 445 -13.40 15.60 19.15
CA PHE A 445 -12.47 15.88 18.04
C PHE A 445 -12.00 17.34 18.01
N ARG A 446 -10.81 17.58 17.43
CA ARG A 446 -10.33 18.94 17.08
C ARG A 446 -10.77 19.27 15.66
N TYR A 447 -10.87 20.56 15.32
CA TYR A 447 -11.26 20.97 13.99
C TYR A 447 -10.58 22.26 13.55
N GLU A 448 -10.49 22.47 12.25
CA GLU A 448 -10.02 23.70 11.62
C GLU A 448 -11.03 24.16 10.57
N ILE A 449 -11.56 25.38 10.71
CA ILE A 449 -12.53 25.95 9.78
C ILE A 449 -11.78 26.56 8.57
N GLN A 450 -12.13 26.08 7.38
CA GLN A 450 -11.61 26.57 6.11
C GLN A 450 -12.76 27.07 5.23
N LEU A 451 -12.57 28.24 4.63
CA LEU A 451 -13.50 28.77 3.64
C LEU A 451 -13.24 28.08 2.30
N VAL A 452 -14.30 27.64 1.64
CA VAL A 452 -14.24 27.11 0.28
C VAL A 452 -13.62 28.15 -0.67
N GLU A 453 -12.66 27.72 -1.49
CA GLU A 453 -11.86 28.66 -2.31
C GLU A 453 -12.68 29.41 -3.37
N ASP A 454 -13.64 28.74 -4.00
CA ASP A 454 -14.44 29.31 -5.09
C ASP A 454 -15.74 29.99 -4.62
N GLY A 455 -16.02 29.96 -3.30
CA GLY A 455 -17.24 30.50 -2.72
C GLY A 455 -18.52 29.79 -3.14
N ARG A 456 -18.46 28.51 -3.58
CA ARG A 456 -19.64 27.76 -4.05
C ARG A 456 -19.96 26.56 -3.16
N TYR A 457 -21.25 26.24 -3.07
CA TYR A 457 -21.71 25.02 -2.38
C TYR A 457 -21.24 23.73 -3.08
N GLY A 458 -21.25 23.75 -4.42
CA GLY A 458 -20.90 22.62 -5.26
C GLY A 458 -22.05 22.22 -6.16
N ALA A 459 -21.80 22.34 -7.46
CA ALA A 459 -22.68 21.97 -8.55
C ALA A 459 -21.88 21.18 -9.60
N LEU A 460 -22.57 20.30 -10.32
CA LEU A 460 -22.01 19.59 -11.45
C LEU A 460 -21.98 20.55 -12.65
N GLU A 461 -20.79 20.78 -13.19
CA GLU A 461 -20.62 21.61 -14.38
C GLU A 461 -20.91 20.78 -15.63
N GLU A 462 -21.95 21.14 -16.39
CA GLU A 462 -22.47 20.32 -17.49
C GLU A 462 -21.47 20.16 -18.67
N SER A 463 -20.55 21.11 -18.84
CA SER A 463 -19.56 21.09 -19.92
C SER A 463 -18.42 20.11 -19.68
N THR A 464 -17.99 19.94 -18.43
CA THR A 464 -16.84 19.10 -18.04
C THR A 464 -17.27 17.81 -17.34
N GLY A 465 -18.49 17.77 -16.79
CA GLY A 465 -18.93 16.70 -15.91
C GLY A 465 -18.24 16.70 -14.54
N GLU A 466 -17.56 17.78 -14.16
CA GLU A 466 -16.87 17.88 -12.89
C GLU A 466 -17.68 18.65 -11.84
N TRP A 467 -17.54 18.26 -10.57
CA TRP A 467 -18.06 19.02 -9.44
C TRP A 467 -17.13 20.18 -9.06
N ASN A 468 -17.69 21.27 -8.57
CA ASN A 468 -16.98 22.38 -7.94
C ASN A 468 -17.37 22.56 -6.46
N GLY A 469 -16.92 23.65 -5.82
CA GLY A 469 -17.30 24.04 -4.46
C GLY A 469 -16.96 23.04 -3.36
N MET A 470 -17.66 23.17 -2.23
CA MET A 470 -17.48 22.30 -1.07
C MET A 470 -17.68 20.81 -1.39
N VAL A 471 -18.61 20.47 -2.31
CA VAL A 471 -18.80 19.08 -2.76
C VAL A 471 -17.52 18.54 -3.38
N ARG A 472 -16.85 19.31 -4.25
CA ARG A 472 -15.56 18.89 -4.83
C ARG A 472 -14.47 18.77 -3.78
N GLU A 473 -14.40 19.70 -2.83
CA GLU A 473 -13.40 19.65 -1.74
C GLU A 473 -13.56 18.39 -0.88
N LEU A 474 -14.78 17.91 -0.65
CA LEU A 474 -15.04 16.63 0.01
C LEU A 474 -14.66 15.44 -0.88
N MET A 475 -15.04 15.45 -2.16
CA MET A 475 -14.69 14.40 -3.12
C MET A 475 -13.19 14.27 -3.40
N ASP A 476 -12.44 15.35 -3.19
CA ASP A 476 -10.98 15.42 -3.33
C ASP A 476 -10.26 15.17 -1.99
N HIS A 477 -11.02 14.97 -0.91
CA HIS A 477 -10.53 14.88 0.46
C HIS A 477 -9.62 16.06 0.88
N LYS A 478 -9.88 17.23 0.29
CA LYS A 478 -9.29 18.51 0.70
C LYS A 478 -9.90 18.99 2.02
N ALA A 479 -11.18 18.69 2.23
CA ALA A 479 -11.89 18.83 3.49
C ALA A 479 -12.41 17.47 3.96
N ASP A 480 -12.46 17.26 5.28
CA ASP A 480 -12.89 16.00 5.90
C ASP A 480 -14.39 16.05 6.24
N LEU A 481 -14.92 17.25 6.44
CA LEU A 481 -16.32 17.53 6.75
C LEU A 481 -16.72 18.87 6.11
N ALA A 482 -17.99 19.01 5.69
CA ALA A 482 -18.55 20.30 5.33
C ALA A 482 -19.69 20.65 6.28
N VAL A 483 -19.57 21.78 7.00
CA VAL A 483 -20.60 22.29 7.90
C VAL A 483 -21.09 23.62 7.36
N ALA A 484 -22.17 23.55 6.59
CA ALA A 484 -22.76 24.69 5.89
C ALA A 484 -24.27 24.46 5.73
N PRO A 485 -25.06 25.49 5.35
CA PRO A 485 -26.46 25.33 4.94
C PRO A 485 -26.58 24.62 3.57
N LEU A 486 -26.09 23.38 3.50
CA LEU A 486 -26.00 22.58 2.28
C LEU A 486 -27.27 21.75 2.11
N ALA A 487 -28.09 22.09 1.12
CA ALA A 487 -29.28 21.30 0.77
C ALA A 487 -28.91 19.90 0.26
N ILE A 488 -29.54 18.88 0.84
CA ILE A 488 -29.44 17.48 0.42
C ILE A 488 -30.19 17.32 -0.91
N THR A 489 -29.49 16.86 -1.94
CA THR A 489 -30.08 16.57 -3.26
C THR A 489 -29.59 15.22 -3.76
N TYR A 490 -30.41 14.56 -4.59
CA TYR A 490 -30.09 13.24 -5.15
C TYR A 490 -28.75 13.18 -5.89
N LEU A 491 -28.38 14.25 -6.62
CA LEU A 491 -27.11 14.31 -7.34
C LEU A 491 -25.91 14.39 -6.40
N ARG A 492 -26.03 15.11 -5.27
CA ARG A 492 -24.96 15.21 -4.28
C ARG A 492 -24.81 13.91 -3.49
N GLU A 493 -25.91 13.27 -3.13
CA GLU A 493 -25.93 11.99 -2.40
C GLU A 493 -25.26 10.84 -3.17
N LYS A 494 -25.14 10.96 -4.50
CA LYS A 494 -24.39 9.98 -5.31
C LYS A 494 -22.87 10.08 -5.17
N VAL A 495 -22.36 11.22 -4.71
CA VAL A 495 -20.91 11.51 -4.71
C VAL A 495 -20.35 11.80 -3.32
N ILE A 496 -21.20 12.16 -2.37
CA ILE A 496 -20.86 12.38 -0.97
C ILE A 496 -21.97 11.82 -0.08
N ASP A 497 -21.59 11.38 1.11
CA ASP A 497 -22.54 10.90 2.12
C ASP A 497 -23.08 12.07 2.95
N PHE A 498 -24.37 12.00 3.30
CA PHE A 498 -25.03 12.98 4.16
C PHE A 498 -25.42 12.37 5.51
N SER A 499 -25.43 13.21 6.54
CA SER A 499 -26.11 12.89 7.79
C SER A 499 -27.63 13.02 7.64
N LYS A 500 -28.37 12.68 8.69
CA LYS A 500 -29.80 13.02 8.75
C LYS A 500 -29.96 14.55 8.74
N PRO A 501 -30.98 15.09 8.03
CA PRO A 501 -31.22 16.52 8.00
C PRO A 501 -31.47 17.05 9.41
N PHE A 502 -30.73 18.09 9.81
CA PHE A 502 -30.87 18.74 11.12
C PHE A 502 -31.82 19.94 11.09
N MET A 503 -32.11 20.49 9.91
CA MET A 503 -33.04 21.59 9.69
C MET A 503 -33.84 21.34 8.41
N THR A 504 -35.17 21.29 8.53
CA THR A 504 -36.08 21.13 7.39
C THR A 504 -36.55 22.50 6.91
N LEU A 505 -36.28 22.80 5.64
CA LEU A 505 -36.62 24.06 5.00
C LEU A 505 -37.24 23.82 3.62
N GLY A 506 -38.03 24.78 3.14
CA GLY A 506 -38.74 24.72 1.88
C GLY A 506 -38.59 26.00 1.07
N ILE A 507 -38.90 25.93 -0.23
CA ILE A 507 -38.82 27.10 -1.11
C ILE A 507 -39.95 28.07 -0.73
N SER A 508 -39.59 29.31 -0.41
CA SER A 508 -40.51 30.39 -0.10
C SER A 508 -40.23 31.60 -0.99
N ILE A 509 -41.26 32.39 -1.27
CA ILE A 509 -41.14 33.60 -2.08
C ILE A 509 -41.13 34.81 -1.14
N LEU A 510 -40.02 35.52 -1.10
CA LEU A 510 -39.94 36.81 -0.41
C LEU A 510 -40.37 37.92 -1.37
N TYR A 511 -41.43 38.64 -1.02
CA TYR A 511 -41.87 39.83 -1.75
C TYR A 511 -41.86 41.04 -0.83
N ARG A 512 -41.61 42.23 -1.40
CA ARG A 512 -41.69 43.48 -0.64
C ARG A 512 -43.09 43.62 -0.05
N LYS A 513 -43.18 44.04 1.22
CA LYS A 513 -44.48 44.39 1.79
C LYS A 513 -45.11 45.49 0.92
N PRO A 514 -46.32 45.29 0.37
CA PRO A 514 -46.95 46.33 -0.43
C PRO A 514 -47.17 47.56 0.46
N ASN A 515 -46.86 48.74 -0.06
CA ASN A 515 -47.18 49.99 0.62
C ASN A 515 -48.71 50.06 0.74
N GLY A 516 -49.24 50.11 1.96
CA GLY A 516 -50.67 50.24 2.18
C GLY A 516 -51.18 51.50 1.51
N THR A 517 -52.27 51.39 0.75
CA THR A 517 -52.98 52.57 0.24
C THR A 517 -53.73 53.20 1.41
N ASN A 518 -53.20 54.31 1.94
CA ASN A 518 -53.93 55.09 2.94
C ASN A 518 -55.21 55.64 2.27
N PRO A 519 -56.41 55.34 2.76
CA PRO A 519 -57.62 55.91 2.20
C PRO A 519 -57.56 57.44 2.35
N GLY A 520 -57.54 58.16 1.23
CA GLY A 520 -57.56 59.62 1.23
C GLY A 520 -58.85 60.16 1.87
N VAL A 521 -58.88 61.46 2.19
CA VAL A 521 -60.04 62.14 2.81
C VAL A 521 -61.33 61.97 1.98
N PHE A 522 -61.20 61.80 0.66
CA PHE A 522 -62.30 61.55 -0.28
C PHE A 522 -62.57 60.06 -0.55
N SER A 523 -61.99 59.14 0.22
CA SER A 523 -62.19 57.70 0.02
C SER A 523 -63.65 57.25 0.16
N PHE A 524 -64.48 58.02 0.88
CA PHE A 524 -65.93 57.79 0.97
C PHE A 524 -66.68 58.10 -0.35
N LEU A 525 -66.09 58.89 -1.25
CA LEU A 525 -66.67 59.18 -2.57
C LEU A 525 -66.37 58.09 -3.60
N ASN A 526 -65.34 57.27 -3.37
CA ASN A 526 -64.90 56.19 -4.27
C ASN A 526 -65.96 55.14 -4.66
N PRO A 527 -66.99 54.83 -3.84
CA PRO A 527 -68.02 53.85 -4.24
C PRO A 527 -68.87 54.27 -5.44
N LEU A 528 -68.90 55.57 -5.78
CA LEU A 528 -69.64 56.11 -6.92
C LEU A 528 -68.69 56.92 -7.82
N SER A 529 -68.94 56.92 -9.13
CA SER A 529 -68.15 57.77 -10.03
C SER A 529 -68.41 59.26 -9.72
N PRO A 530 -67.43 60.14 -9.97
CA PRO A 530 -67.62 61.59 -9.83
C PRO A 530 -68.83 62.10 -10.61
N ASP A 531 -69.13 61.51 -11.77
CA ASP A 531 -70.28 61.87 -12.61
C ASP A 531 -71.61 61.60 -11.90
N ILE A 532 -71.75 60.46 -11.20
CA ILE A 532 -72.97 60.14 -10.45
C ILE A 532 -73.18 61.13 -9.30
N TRP A 533 -72.12 61.51 -8.59
CA TRP A 533 -72.21 62.56 -7.56
C TRP A 533 -72.68 63.89 -8.14
N MET A 534 -72.20 64.27 -9.32
CA MET A 534 -72.66 65.48 -10.02
C MET A 534 -74.13 65.36 -10.49
N TYR A 535 -74.56 64.19 -10.96
CA TYR A 535 -75.97 63.96 -11.32
C TYR A 535 -76.90 64.02 -10.11
N ILE A 536 -76.48 63.53 -8.94
CA ILE A 536 -77.26 63.67 -7.69
C ILE A 536 -77.41 65.14 -7.31
N LEU A 537 -76.34 65.94 -7.43
CA LEU A 537 -76.39 67.39 -7.18
C LEU A 537 -77.35 68.10 -8.14
N LEU A 538 -77.24 67.80 -9.45
CA LEU A 538 -78.12 68.35 -10.48
C LEU A 538 -79.57 67.93 -10.29
N ALA A 539 -79.83 66.68 -9.91
CA ALA A 539 -81.16 66.17 -9.60
C ALA A 539 -81.76 66.89 -8.38
N CYS A 540 -80.99 67.10 -7.31
CA CYS A 540 -81.43 67.87 -6.14
C CYS A 540 -81.81 69.32 -6.51
N LEU A 541 -81.01 69.97 -7.36
CA LEU A 541 -81.30 71.32 -7.87
C LEU A 541 -82.55 71.32 -8.75
N GLY A 542 -82.70 70.33 -9.64
CA GLY A 542 -83.87 70.16 -10.50
C GLY A 542 -85.16 69.98 -9.69
N VAL A 543 -85.15 69.06 -8.71
CA VAL A 543 -86.29 68.82 -7.82
C VAL A 543 -86.64 70.07 -7.01
N SER A 544 -85.64 70.78 -6.47
CA SER A 544 -85.87 72.03 -5.74
C SER A 544 -86.50 73.11 -6.61
N CYS A 545 -86.07 73.22 -7.87
CA CYS A 545 -86.63 74.17 -8.84
C CYS A 545 -88.10 73.82 -9.18
N VAL A 546 -88.41 72.53 -9.39
CA VAL A 546 -89.79 72.06 -9.63
C VAL A 546 -90.68 72.36 -8.42
N LEU A 547 -90.21 72.06 -7.19
CA LEU A 547 -90.95 72.38 -5.97
C LEU A 547 -91.19 73.89 -5.81
N PHE A 548 -90.21 74.72 -6.16
CA PHE A 548 -90.35 76.18 -6.13
C PHE A 548 -91.38 76.69 -7.15
N VAL A 549 -91.45 76.10 -8.33
CA VAL A 549 -92.46 76.43 -9.35
C VAL A 549 -93.86 75.98 -8.92
N ILE A 550 -94.00 74.84 -8.22
CA ILE A 550 -95.29 74.35 -7.71
C ILE A 550 -95.81 75.20 -6.54
N ALA A 551 -94.91 75.75 -5.72
CA ALA A 551 -95.27 76.56 -4.55
C ALA A 551 -95.70 78.00 -4.89
N ARG A 552 -95.61 78.40 -6.16
CA ARG A 552 -95.91 79.74 -6.66
C ARG A 552 -97.07 79.70 -7.65
#